data_AF-A0A1U7XZW1-F1
#
_entry.id   AF-A0A1U7XZW1-F1
#
_cell.length_a   1.000
_cell.length_b   1.000
_cell.length_c   1.000
_cell.angle_alpha   90.00
_cell.angle_beta   90.00
_cell.angle_gamma   90.00
#
_symmetry.space_group_name_H-M   'P 1'
#
loop_
_entity.id
_entity.type
_entity.pdbx_description
1 polymer ?
#
loop_
_entity_poly.entity_id
_entity_poly.type
_entity_poly.pdbx_seq_one_letter_code
_entity_poly.pdbx_strand_id
1 'polypeptide(L)'
;MANSKYEYVKCFEAGDEVMYPNIIVVQIDGRDFGSFSEKQGFEKPNDEKALNLMNACAIKVLENFSDVIFAYGFSDEYSFVLKKETTFYERRASKILSIIVSFFSSTFVTKWKEFFSQKDLSVPPSFHSRVISCASMEVLQAYLLWRQTECHTSNLYNTCLWKLVFSGKSEKEAKEILKGTQKQEKNELLFQQFGINYKDLPQIFRQGSCAIKIKVEDIVKYRENGTPVKRPRKKAVIVHSENIATKGFWNNYSCLTEELGLLAEGINKIKPEYLRSFQFESKLMLSTWIVVRIDGCHFHRFCEDNGFQKPNDEQALNLMNSCAVSLLEMFKDIIFAYGVSDEYSFVLKKESLLYQRRSSEIVSAIVSLFTAMYAMKWKEFFPEKDFKEPPYFDGRSVCYPSSEILRDYLAWRQVDCHINNQYNTCFWLLVKSGKSRTEAQSSLKVWNLISKL
;
A
#
# COMPACT_ATOMS: atom_id res chain seq x y z
N MET A 1 18.53 23.64 -4.23
CA MET A 1 18.95 23.03 -2.96
C MET A 1 20.22 23.70 -2.51
N ALA A 2 20.37 23.93 -1.21
CA ALA A 2 21.61 24.45 -0.67
C ALA A 2 22.66 23.34 -0.66
N ASN A 3 23.81 23.59 -1.29
CA ASN A 3 24.99 22.76 -1.18
C ASN A 3 25.55 22.91 0.25
N SER A 4 24.89 22.28 1.23
CA SER A 4 25.39 22.24 2.59
C SER A 4 26.54 21.23 2.68
N LYS A 5 27.46 21.43 3.63
CA LYS A 5 28.55 20.46 3.89
C LYS A 5 28.05 19.04 4.23
N TYR A 6 26.77 18.90 4.58
CA TYR A 6 26.15 17.63 4.96
C TYR A 6 25.51 16.88 3.77
N GLU A 7 25.53 17.42 2.55
CA GLU A 7 24.83 16.81 1.41
C GLU A 7 25.32 15.38 1.06
N TYR A 8 26.56 15.05 1.45
CA TYR A 8 27.15 13.72 1.26
C TYR A 8 26.32 12.57 1.90
N VAL A 9 25.48 12.85 2.90
CA VAL A 9 24.63 11.84 3.56
C VAL A 9 23.61 11.20 2.60
N LYS A 10 23.31 11.86 1.47
CA LYS A 10 22.48 11.30 0.39
C LYS A 10 23.16 10.14 -0.32
N CYS A 11 24.50 10.07 -0.33
CA CYS A 11 25.26 8.99 -0.96
C CYS A 11 25.08 7.63 -0.27
N PHE A 12 24.47 7.60 0.93
CA PHE A 12 24.11 6.37 1.63
C PHE A 12 22.79 5.76 1.14
N GLU A 13 22.03 6.47 0.30
CA GLU A 13 20.82 5.91 -0.32
C GLU A 13 21.21 4.82 -1.33
N ALA A 14 20.66 3.63 -1.16
CA ALA A 14 20.88 2.51 -2.07
C ALA A 14 19.84 2.54 -3.20
N GLY A 15 20.29 2.28 -4.43
CA GLY A 15 19.39 2.01 -5.55
C GLY A 15 18.72 0.64 -5.40
N ASP A 16 17.44 0.57 -5.75
CA ASP A 16 16.61 -0.63 -5.62
C ASP A 16 15.68 -0.83 -6.83
N GLU A 17 16.19 -0.48 -8.01
CA GLU A 17 15.50 -0.64 -9.28
C GLU A 17 15.23 -2.12 -9.59
N VAL A 18 13.99 -2.44 -9.96
CA VAL A 18 13.63 -3.76 -10.45
C VAL A 18 14.01 -3.89 -11.91
N MET A 19 15.07 -4.64 -12.19
CA MET A 19 15.61 -4.81 -13.54
C MET A 19 14.59 -5.39 -14.53
N TYR A 20 14.67 -4.94 -15.79
CA TYR A 20 14.01 -5.63 -16.91
C TYR A 20 14.61 -7.03 -17.12
N PRO A 21 13.84 -8.02 -17.63
CA PRO A 21 12.44 -7.94 -18.06
C PRO A 21 11.43 -8.32 -16.95
N ASN A 22 11.80 -8.22 -15.67
CA ASN A 22 10.94 -8.68 -14.58
C ASN A 22 9.61 -7.91 -14.53
N ILE A 23 8.52 -8.65 -14.40
CA ILE A 23 7.19 -8.11 -14.12
C ILE A 23 7.11 -7.83 -12.61
N ILE A 24 6.68 -6.63 -12.26
CA ILE A 24 6.58 -6.19 -10.87
C ILE A 24 5.21 -6.60 -10.32
N VAL A 25 5.22 -7.36 -9.23
CA VAL A 25 4.02 -7.60 -8.41
C VAL A 25 4.23 -7.01 -7.04
N VAL A 26 3.32 -6.14 -6.59
CA VAL A 26 3.32 -5.61 -5.23
C VAL A 26 2.32 -6.39 -4.40
N GLN A 27 2.82 -7.18 -3.45
CA GLN A 27 1.98 -7.85 -2.47
C GLN A 27 1.81 -6.94 -1.24
N ILE A 28 0.58 -6.87 -0.74
CA ILE A 28 0.17 -6.24 0.50
C ILE A 28 -0.41 -7.33 1.39
N ASP A 29 -0.10 -7.29 2.68
CA ASP A 29 -0.55 -8.25 3.69
C ASP A 29 -0.86 -7.53 5.01
N GLY A 30 -1.95 -7.91 5.69
CA GLY A 30 -2.40 -7.29 6.92
C GLY A 30 -1.43 -7.51 8.09
N ARG A 31 -0.87 -6.43 8.65
CA ARG A 31 -0.03 -6.53 9.84
C ARG A 31 -0.90 -6.79 11.06
N ASP A 32 -0.63 -7.89 11.77
CA ASP A 32 -1.33 -8.30 12.98
C ASP A 32 -2.86 -8.36 12.79
N PHE A 33 -3.31 -8.72 11.57
CA PHE A 33 -4.70 -8.57 11.17
C PHE A 33 -5.66 -9.51 11.91
N GLY A 34 -5.15 -10.59 12.51
CA GLY A 34 -5.90 -11.42 13.45
C GLY A 34 -6.42 -10.59 14.63
N SER A 35 -5.53 -9.88 15.33
CA SER A 35 -5.91 -8.99 16.44
C SER A 35 -6.75 -7.80 15.96
N PHE A 36 -6.46 -7.26 14.77
CA PHE A 36 -7.30 -6.23 14.15
C PHE A 36 -8.73 -6.74 13.96
N SER A 37 -8.90 -7.92 13.37
CA SER A 37 -10.22 -8.52 13.10
C SER A 37 -11.01 -8.77 14.37
N GLU A 38 -10.35 -9.18 15.46
CA GLU A 38 -10.98 -9.40 16.77
C GLU A 38 -11.45 -8.07 17.38
N LYS A 39 -10.59 -7.05 17.40
CA LYS A 39 -10.95 -5.70 17.89
C LYS A 39 -12.06 -5.08 17.05
N GLN A 40 -12.07 -5.36 15.75
CA GLN A 40 -13.13 -4.95 14.83
C GLN A 40 -14.32 -5.91 14.81
N GLY A 41 -14.33 -6.98 15.62
CA GLY A 41 -15.47 -7.90 15.75
C GLY A 41 -15.92 -8.50 14.41
N PHE A 42 -14.98 -8.82 13.53
CA PHE A 42 -15.28 -9.41 12.22
C PHE A 42 -15.85 -10.83 12.37
N GLU A 43 -16.80 -11.15 11.49
CA GLU A 43 -17.40 -12.48 11.42
C GLU A 43 -16.35 -13.55 11.08
N LYS A 44 -16.56 -14.76 11.63
CA LYS A 44 -15.72 -15.93 11.38
C LYS A 44 -16.54 -17.03 10.70
N PRO A 45 -15.97 -17.76 9.72
CA PRO A 45 -14.58 -17.70 9.25
C PRO A 45 -14.27 -16.51 8.34
N ASN A 46 -15.28 -15.88 7.73
CA ASN A 46 -15.13 -14.79 6.78
C ASN A 46 -16.13 -13.68 7.08
N ASP A 47 -15.69 -12.43 6.97
CA ASP A 47 -16.55 -11.25 7.03
C ASP A 47 -16.67 -10.64 5.63
N GLU A 48 -17.85 -10.75 5.03
CA GLU A 48 -18.08 -10.30 3.66
C GLU A 48 -17.90 -8.79 3.49
N LYS A 49 -18.24 -8.00 4.52
CA LYS A 49 -18.09 -6.54 4.48
C LYS A 49 -16.61 -6.16 4.51
N ALA A 50 -15.81 -6.83 5.34
CA ALA A 50 -14.36 -6.63 5.38
C ALA A 50 -13.70 -6.98 4.04
N LEU A 51 -14.07 -8.10 3.43
CA LEU A 51 -13.56 -8.49 2.11
C LEU A 51 -13.98 -7.51 1.02
N ASN A 52 -15.23 -7.03 1.04
CA ASN A 52 -15.71 -6.03 0.10
C ASN A 52 -15.03 -4.65 0.30
N LEU A 53 -14.66 -4.29 1.53
CA LEU A 53 -13.83 -3.11 1.80
C LEU A 53 -12.43 -3.27 1.17
N MET A 54 -11.77 -4.42 1.36
CA MET A 54 -10.47 -4.72 0.71
C MET A 54 -10.59 -4.65 -0.82
N ASN A 55 -11.67 -5.19 -1.38
CA ASN A 55 -11.97 -5.13 -2.82
C ASN A 55 -12.16 -3.69 -3.32
N ALA A 56 -12.87 -2.85 -2.57
CA ALA A 56 -13.04 -1.44 -2.92
C ALA A 56 -11.71 -0.66 -2.87
N CYS A 57 -10.82 -1.01 -1.93
CA CYS A 57 -9.47 -0.46 -1.89
C CYS A 57 -8.65 -0.89 -3.12
N ALA A 58 -8.74 -2.15 -3.53
CA ALA A 58 -8.06 -2.63 -4.74
C ALA A 58 -8.58 -1.96 -6.02
N ILE A 59 -9.89 -1.78 -6.16
CA ILE A 59 -10.48 -0.98 -7.26
C ILE A 59 -9.85 0.41 -7.29
N LYS A 60 -9.77 1.10 -6.14
CA LYS A 60 -9.19 2.44 -6.05
C LYS A 60 -7.71 2.46 -6.43
N VAL A 61 -6.92 1.46 -6.03
CA VAL A 61 -5.53 1.33 -6.48
C VAL A 61 -5.46 1.24 -8.01
N LEU A 62 -6.30 0.40 -8.64
CA LEU A 62 -6.34 0.29 -10.09
C LEU A 62 -6.78 1.61 -10.75
N GLU A 63 -7.78 2.30 -10.20
CA GLU A 63 -8.24 3.59 -10.73
C GLU A 63 -7.17 4.68 -10.65
N ASN A 64 -6.45 4.75 -9.53
CA ASN A 64 -5.46 5.80 -9.27
C ASN A 64 -4.12 5.55 -10.00
N PHE A 65 -3.72 4.28 -10.13
CA PHE A 65 -2.44 3.91 -10.73
C PHE A 65 -2.66 3.20 -12.07
N SER A 66 -2.43 3.91 -13.18
CA SER A 66 -2.65 3.42 -14.55
C SER A 66 -1.88 2.13 -14.86
N ASP A 67 -0.69 2.00 -14.27
CA ASP A 67 0.26 0.92 -14.52
C ASP A 67 -0.10 -0.36 -13.75
N VAL A 68 -0.95 -0.28 -12.73
CA VAL A 68 -1.54 -1.46 -12.08
C VAL A 68 -2.71 -1.94 -12.94
N ILE A 69 -2.60 -3.14 -13.49
CA ILE A 69 -3.53 -3.65 -14.52
C ILE A 69 -4.38 -4.83 -14.06
N PHE A 70 -3.89 -5.56 -13.05
CA PHE A 70 -4.56 -6.68 -12.45
C PHE A 70 -4.27 -6.71 -10.96
N ALA A 71 -5.23 -7.11 -10.14
CA ALA A 71 -4.98 -7.47 -8.77
C ALA A 71 -5.73 -8.72 -8.36
N TYR A 72 -5.16 -9.49 -7.44
CA TYR A 72 -5.79 -10.65 -6.83
C TYR A 72 -5.67 -10.55 -5.31
N GLY A 73 -6.75 -10.76 -4.57
CA GLY A 73 -6.74 -10.70 -3.12
C GLY A 73 -7.70 -11.69 -2.45
N PHE A 74 -7.35 -12.08 -1.24
CA PHE A 74 -8.18 -12.89 -0.35
C PHE A 74 -7.73 -12.66 1.10
N SER A 75 -8.59 -12.98 2.07
CA SER A 75 -8.32 -12.66 3.49
C SER A 75 -7.94 -11.18 3.64
N ASP A 76 -6.75 -10.92 4.16
CA ASP A 76 -6.14 -9.64 4.44
C ASP A 76 -4.97 -9.32 3.49
N GLU A 77 -4.81 -10.07 2.40
CA GLU A 77 -3.79 -9.85 1.38
C GLU A 77 -4.35 -9.42 0.02
N TYR A 78 -3.53 -8.66 -0.71
CA TYR A 78 -3.76 -8.28 -2.09
C TYR A 78 -2.44 -8.22 -2.88
N SER A 79 -2.47 -8.69 -4.12
CA SER A 79 -1.32 -8.71 -5.04
C SER A 79 -1.64 -7.86 -6.26
N PHE A 80 -0.87 -6.80 -6.50
CA PHE A 80 -1.06 -5.84 -7.59
C PHE A 80 -0.01 -6.05 -8.66
N VAL A 81 -0.43 -6.42 -9.86
CA VAL A 81 0.45 -6.69 -11.01
C VAL A 81 0.56 -5.43 -11.86
N LEU A 82 1.79 -4.98 -12.07
CA LEU A 82 2.09 -3.86 -12.95
C LEU A 82 2.33 -4.33 -14.39
N LYS A 83 2.14 -3.43 -15.35
CA LYS A 83 2.51 -3.65 -16.76
C LYS A 83 3.96 -4.10 -16.87
N LYS A 84 4.24 -4.98 -17.84
CA LYS A 84 5.59 -5.51 -18.07
C LYS A 84 6.62 -4.40 -18.34
N GLU A 85 6.26 -3.47 -19.22
CA GLU A 85 7.13 -2.36 -19.65
C GLU A 85 6.96 -1.08 -18.80
N THR A 86 6.49 -1.21 -17.55
CA THR A 86 6.28 -0.05 -16.67
C THR A 86 7.58 0.70 -16.40
N THR A 87 7.52 2.03 -16.50
CA THR A 87 8.57 2.96 -16.04
C THR A 87 8.14 3.67 -14.75
N PHE A 88 7.08 3.20 -14.09
CA PHE A 88 6.48 3.82 -12.91
C PHE A 88 7.55 4.03 -11.83
N TYR A 89 7.79 5.29 -11.46
CA TYR A 89 8.82 5.71 -10.50
C TYR A 89 10.23 5.14 -10.76
N GLU A 90 10.62 5.02 -12.03
CA GLU A 90 11.92 4.45 -12.43
C GLU A 90 12.11 3.03 -11.86
N ARG A 91 11.00 2.30 -11.66
CA ARG A 91 11.00 0.90 -11.19
C ARG A 91 11.66 0.69 -9.82
N ARG A 92 11.82 1.75 -9.02
CA ARG A 92 12.35 1.68 -7.65
C ARG A 92 11.40 0.94 -6.73
N ALA A 93 11.83 -0.22 -6.22
CA ALA A 93 10.99 -1.13 -5.45
C ALA A 93 10.37 -0.47 -4.21
N SER A 94 11.19 0.23 -3.40
CA SER A 94 10.76 0.96 -2.20
C SER A 94 9.69 2.00 -2.49
N LYS A 95 9.86 2.77 -3.58
CA LYS A 95 8.89 3.81 -3.96
C LYS A 95 7.58 3.19 -4.43
N ILE A 96 7.62 2.18 -5.28
CA ILE A 96 6.41 1.52 -5.78
C ILE A 96 5.63 0.85 -4.64
N LEU A 97 6.30 0.05 -3.81
CA LEU A 97 5.61 -0.69 -2.73
C LEU A 97 5.03 0.26 -1.67
N SER A 98 5.77 1.30 -1.28
CA SER A 98 5.34 2.23 -0.22
C SER A 98 4.15 3.08 -0.67
N ILE A 99 4.13 3.50 -1.94
CA ILE A 99 3.02 4.26 -2.52
C ILE A 99 1.74 3.43 -2.58
N ILE A 100 1.83 2.20 -3.09
CA ILE A 100 0.64 1.35 -3.25
C ILE A 100 0.08 0.98 -1.87
N VAL A 101 0.93 0.60 -0.91
CA VAL A 101 0.47 0.27 0.45
C VAL A 101 -0.07 1.48 1.19
N SER A 102 0.59 2.64 1.08
CA SER A 102 0.10 3.87 1.70
C SER A 102 -1.29 4.25 1.19
N PHE A 103 -1.46 4.26 -0.14
CA PHE A 103 -2.74 4.60 -0.76
C PHE A 103 -3.83 3.58 -0.40
N PHE A 104 -3.48 2.29 -0.35
CA PHE A 104 -4.40 1.23 0.08
C PHE A 104 -4.86 1.47 1.54
N SER A 105 -3.93 1.75 2.46
CA SER A 105 -4.24 2.00 3.88
C SER A 105 -5.10 3.24 4.08
N SER A 106 -4.80 4.32 3.36
CA SER A 106 -5.61 5.54 3.38
C SER A 106 -7.03 5.28 2.87
N THR A 107 -7.14 4.56 1.75
CA THR A 107 -8.43 4.20 1.17
C THR A 107 -9.25 3.30 2.10
N PHE A 108 -8.60 2.36 2.78
CA PHE A 108 -9.24 1.48 3.76
C PHE A 108 -9.91 2.28 4.87
N VAL A 109 -9.19 3.25 5.45
CA VAL A 109 -9.74 4.15 6.48
C VAL A 109 -10.88 4.99 5.92
N THR A 110 -10.67 5.61 4.76
CA THR A 110 -11.64 6.52 4.12
C THR A 110 -12.95 5.80 3.82
N LYS A 111 -12.87 4.59 3.29
CA LYS A 111 -14.03 3.81 2.87
C LYS A 111 -14.69 3.03 4.02
N TRP A 112 -14.10 3.02 5.21
CA TRP A 112 -14.60 2.24 6.33
C TRP A 112 -16.09 2.45 6.59
N LYS A 113 -16.54 3.71 6.63
CA LYS A 113 -17.94 4.06 6.89
C LYS A 113 -18.93 3.66 5.78
N GLU A 114 -18.45 3.42 4.56
CA GLU A 114 -19.27 2.89 3.47
C GLU A 114 -19.68 1.43 3.74
N PHE A 115 -18.83 0.65 4.41
CA PHE A 115 -19.05 -0.77 4.70
C PHE A 115 -19.52 -1.03 6.14
N PHE A 116 -19.07 -0.20 7.07
CA PHE A 116 -19.32 -0.32 8.50
C PHE A 116 -19.95 0.98 9.06
N SER A 117 -21.16 1.31 8.59
CA SER A 117 -21.83 2.58 8.92
C SER A 117 -22.01 2.84 10.42
N GLN A 118 -22.32 1.80 11.19
CA GLN A 118 -22.58 1.89 12.65
C GLN A 118 -21.35 1.65 13.52
N LYS A 119 -20.16 1.49 12.93
CA LYS A 119 -18.94 1.17 13.68
C LYS A 119 -17.83 2.16 13.34
N ASP A 120 -17.20 2.72 14.36
CA ASP A 120 -15.98 3.49 14.19
C ASP A 120 -14.76 2.58 14.13
N LEU A 121 -13.77 3.00 13.34
CA LEU A 121 -12.50 2.32 13.25
C LEU A 121 -11.68 2.64 14.50
N SER A 122 -11.64 1.70 15.45
CA SER A 122 -11.03 1.91 16.77
C SER A 122 -9.51 1.85 16.79
N VAL A 123 -8.90 1.13 15.84
CA VAL A 123 -7.45 1.00 15.70
C VAL A 123 -7.06 1.19 14.24
N PRO A 124 -5.92 1.83 13.95
CA PRO A 124 -5.48 2.01 12.59
C PRO A 124 -5.15 0.67 11.92
N PRO A 125 -5.60 0.42 10.68
CA PRO A 125 -5.10 -0.68 9.90
C PRO A 125 -3.62 -0.45 9.59
N SER A 126 -2.86 -1.53 9.53
CA SER A 126 -1.46 -1.51 9.14
C SER A 126 -1.22 -2.70 8.21
N PHE A 127 -0.40 -2.49 7.20
CA PHE A 127 -0.09 -3.51 6.21
C PHE A 127 1.42 -3.56 5.96
N HIS A 128 1.90 -4.77 5.74
CA HIS A 128 3.20 -5.02 5.14
C HIS A 128 3.08 -5.03 3.62
N SER A 129 4.18 -4.71 2.95
CA SER A 129 4.27 -4.81 1.51
C SER A 129 5.65 -5.25 1.05
N ARG A 130 5.67 -5.97 -0.07
CA ARG A 130 6.89 -6.44 -0.73
C ARG A 130 6.71 -6.40 -2.25
N VAL A 131 7.82 -6.22 -2.96
CA VAL A 131 7.89 -6.42 -4.41
C VAL A 131 8.31 -7.86 -4.69
N ILE A 132 7.60 -8.50 -5.61
CA ILE A 132 7.92 -9.81 -6.16
C ILE A 132 8.27 -9.58 -7.63
N SER A 133 9.50 -9.97 -7.99
CA SER A 133 10.02 -9.82 -9.34
C SER A 133 9.77 -11.11 -10.13
N CYS A 134 8.75 -11.10 -10.99
CA CYS A 134 8.44 -12.25 -11.83
C CYS A 134 9.24 -12.19 -13.13
N ALA A 135 10.26 -13.04 -13.27
CA ALA A 135 11.17 -13.02 -14.43
C ALA A 135 10.50 -13.36 -15.78
N SER A 136 9.36 -14.05 -15.76
CA SER A 136 8.59 -14.38 -16.96
C SER A 136 7.09 -14.43 -16.66
N MET A 137 6.27 -14.54 -17.72
CA MET A 137 4.84 -14.80 -17.58
C MET A 137 4.54 -16.12 -16.89
N GLU A 138 5.39 -17.14 -17.01
CA GLU A 138 5.23 -18.41 -16.31
C GLU A 138 5.36 -18.24 -14.80
N VAL A 139 6.33 -17.44 -14.36
CA VAL A 139 6.54 -17.13 -12.94
C VAL A 139 5.35 -16.36 -12.39
N LEU A 140 4.84 -15.36 -13.12
CA LEU A 140 3.64 -14.62 -12.73
C LEU A 140 2.42 -15.54 -12.63
N GLN A 141 2.20 -16.39 -13.64
CA GLN A 141 1.09 -17.33 -13.68
C GLN A 141 1.15 -18.34 -12.52
N ALA A 142 2.32 -18.90 -12.24
CA ALA A 142 2.53 -19.81 -11.13
C ALA A 142 2.36 -19.09 -9.77
N TYR A 143 2.79 -17.84 -9.65
CA TYR A 143 2.54 -17.00 -8.47
C TYR A 143 1.04 -16.83 -8.22
N LEU A 144 0.26 -16.43 -9.22
CA LEU A 144 -1.19 -16.23 -9.09
C LEU A 144 -1.92 -17.54 -8.75
N LEU A 145 -1.53 -18.66 -9.38
CA LEU A 145 -2.06 -19.97 -9.03
C LEU A 145 -1.75 -20.35 -7.57
N TRP A 146 -0.53 -20.07 -7.12
CA TRP A 146 -0.14 -20.31 -5.74
C TRP A 146 -0.99 -19.50 -4.76
N ARG A 147 -1.16 -18.20 -4.99
CA ARG A 147 -2.04 -17.34 -4.16
C ARG A 147 -3.48 -17.86 -4.13
N GLN A 148 -4.03 -18.29 -5.28
CA GLN A 148 -5.38 -18.84 -5.32
C GLN A 148 -5.52 -20.21 -4.63
N THR A 149 -4.47 -21.04 -4.70
CA THR A 149 -4.44 -22.32 -3.98
C THR A 149 -4.38 -22.12 -2.47
N GLU A 150 -3.62 -21.13 -1.99
CA GLU A 150 -3.61 -20.74 -0.57
C GLU A 150 -4.97 -20.23 -0.12
N CYS A 151 -5.66 -19.41 -0.92
CA CYS A 151 -7.03 -18.96 -0.63
C CYS A 151 -7.98 -20.15 -0.42
N HIS A 152 -8.01 -21.08 -1.37
CA HIS A 152 -8.90 -22.25 -1.27
C HIS A 152 -8.56 -23.12 -0.06
N THR A 153 -7.27 -23.36 0.19
CA THR A 153 -6.81 -24.23 1.28
C THR A 153 -7.06 -23.61 2.65
N SER A 154 -6.73 -22.32 2.81
CA SER A 154 -6.94 -21.57 4.05
C SER A 154 -8.43 -21.40 4.37
N ASN A 155 -9.26 -21.05 3.39
CA ASN A 155 -10.70 -20.90 3.60
C ASN A 155 -11.38 -22.23 3.98
N LEU A 156 -11.02 -23.34 3.32
CA LEU A 156 -11.53 -24.66 3.70
C LEU A 156 -11.14 -25.02 5.14
N TYR A 157 -9.88 -24.83 5.51
CA TYR A 157 -9.40 -25.06 6.87
C TYR A 157 -10.14 -24.19 7.89
N ASN A 158 -10.21 -22.87 7.65
CA ASN A 158 -10.85 -21.91 8.54
C ASN A 158 -12.34 -22.19 8.69
N THR A 159 -13.02 -22.61 7.62
CA THR A 159 -14.44 -22.98 7.68
C THR A 159 -14.66 -24.18 8.58
N CYS A 160 -13.85 -25.24 8.45
CA CYS A 160 -13.90 -26.37 9.38
C CYS A 160 -13.59 -25.94 10.82
N LEU A 161 -12.53 -25.15 11.01
CA LEU A 161 -12.07 -24.71 12.33
C LEU A 161 -13.18 -23.98 13.08
N TRP A 162 -13.76 -22.96 12.44
CA TRP A 162 -14.78 -22.15 13.10
C TRP A 162 -16.11 -22.89 13.27
N LYS A 163 -16.47 -23.82 12.38
CA LYS A 163 -17.66 -24.67 12.60
C LYS A 163 -17.49 -25.61 13.79
N LEU A 164 -16.30 -26.18 13.98
CA LEU A 164 -15.97 -26.95 15.17
C LEU A 164 -16.04 -26.09 16.44
N VAL A 165 -15.50 -24.87 16.39
CA VAL A 165 -15.58 -23.92 17.52
C VAL A 165 -17.03 -23.56 17.84
N PHE A 166 -17.85 -23.24 16.83
CA PHE A 166 -19.27 -22.95 17.01
C PHE A 166 -20.07 -24.15 17.51
N SER A 167 -19.60 -25.38 17.31
CA SER A 167 -20.19 -26.60 17.91
C SER A 167 -19.76 -26.85 19.36
N GLY A 168 -19.08 -25.89 20.00
CA GLY A 168 -18.70 -25.95 21.42
C GLY A 168 -17.30 -26.48 21.70
N LYS A 169 -16.47 -26.71 20.68
CA LYS A 169 -15.06 -27.08 20.88
C LYS A 169 -14.22 -25.85 21.17
N SER A 170 -13.18 -26.00 21.97
CA SER A 170 -12.14 -24.98 22.05
C SER A 170 -11.34 -24.90 20.75
N GLU A 171 -10.73 -23.75 20.48
CA GLU A 171 -9.84 -23.60 19.31
C GLU A 171 -8.71 -24.64 19.29
N LYS A 172 -8.17 -24.99 20.46
CA LYS A 172 -7.08 -25.97 20.59
C LYS A 172 -7.55 -27.35 20.15
N GLU A 173 -8.72 -27.78 20.62
CA GLU A 173 -9.32 -29.07 20.23
C GLU A 173 -9.65 -29.09 18.75
N ALA A 174 -10.24 -28.02 18.21
CA ALA A 174 -10.55 -27.92 16.80
C ALA A 174 -9.28 -27.98 15.92
N LYS A 175 -8.19 -27.31 16.33
CA LYS A 175 -6.88 -27.38 15.67
C LYS A 175 -6.30 -28.79 15.68
N GLU A 176 -6.40 -29.52 16.80
CA GLU A 176 -5.91 -30.91 16.89
C GLU A 176 -6.76 -31.88 16.05
N ILE A 177 -8.08 -31.70 15.97
CA ILE A 177 -8.94 -32.51 15.07
C ILE A 177 -8.55 -32.31 13.60
N LEU A 178 -8.24 -31.08 13.21
CA LEU A 178 -7.89 -30.76 11.81
C LEU A 178 -6.45 -31.09 11.45
N LYS A 179 -5.61 -31.41 12.44
CA LYS A 179 -4.19 -31.66 12.25
C LYS A 179 -3.98 -32.91 11.40
N GLY A 180 -3.14 -32.80 10.36
CA GLY A 180 -2.85 -33.89 9.44
C GLY A 180 -3.96 -34.22 8.45
N THR A 181 -5.16 -33.63 8.57
CA THR A 181 -6.26 -33.90 7.65
C THR A 181 -5.97 -33.40 6.23
N GLN A 182 -6.44 -34.13 5.24
CA GLN A 182 -6.37 -33.81 3.82
C GLN A 182 -7.58 -32.99 3.37
N LYS A 183 -7.56 -32.52 2.11
CA LYS A 183 -8.67 -31.75 1.52
C LYS A 183 -9.98 -32.53 1.52
N GLN A 184 -9.95 -33.82 1.19
CA GLN A 184 -11.16 -34.65 1.13
C GLN A 184 -11.79 -34.81 2.51
N GLU A 185 -11.00 -35.17 3.52
CA GLU A 185 -11.45 -35.34 4.91
C GLU A 185 -12.09 -34.06 5.47
N LYS A 186 -11.56 -32.87 5.13
CA LYS A 186 -12.19 -31.59 5.52
C LYS A 186 -13.55 -31.36 4.85
N ASN A 187 -13.71 -31.75 3.58
CA ASN A 187 -15.01 -31.64 2.90
C ASN A 187 -16.02 -32.63 3.50
N GLU A 188 -15.58 -33.86 3.79
CA GLU A 188 -16.42 -34.87 4.46
C GLU A 188 -16.83 -34.41 5.85
N LEU A 189 -15.91 -33.82 6.62
CA LEU A 189 -16.21 -33.22 7.92
C LEU A 189 -17.30 -32.14 7.81
N LEU A 190 -17.16 -31.20 6.87
CA LEU A 190 -18.16 -30.14 6.66
C LEU A 190 -19.53 -30.70 6.28
N PHE A 191 -19.54 -31.68 5.39
CA PHE A 191 -20.78 -32.26 4.88
C PHE A 191 -21.47 -33.13 5.92
N GLN A 192 -20.76 -34.06 6.55
CA GLN A 192 -21.34 -35.04 7.46
C GLN A 192 -21.72 -34.44 8.82
N GLN A 193 -20.88 -33.56 9.40
CA GLN A 193 -21.15 -33.00 10.73
C GLN A 193 -21.98 -31.72 10.69
N PHE A 194 -21.84 -30.91 9.64
CA PHE A 194 -22.46 -29.58 9.59
C PHE A 194 -23.45 -29.40 8.43
N GLY A 195 -23.62 -30.40 7.55
CA GLY A 195 -24.49 -30.30 6.38
C GLY A 195 -24.03 -29.26 5.36
N ILE A 196 -22.75 -28.85 5.39
CA ILE A 196 -22.22 -27.79 4.53
C ILE A 196 -21.49 -28.43 3.36
N ASN A 197 -22.01 -28.21 2.15
CA ASN A 197 -21.25 -28.44 0.93
C ASN A 197 -20.36 -27.21 0.68
N TYR A 198 -19.04 -27.38 0.78
CA TYR A 198 -18.09 -26.29 0.58
C TYR A 198 -18.28 -25.61 -0.78
N LYS A 199 -18.63 -26.35 -1.85
CA LYS A 199 -18.81 -25.76 -3.18
C LYS A 199 -19.95 -24.75 -3.27
N ASP A 200 -20.88 -24.77 -2.33
CA ASP A 200 -22.04 -23.89 -2.32
C ASP A 200 -21.77 -22.58 -1.55
N LEU A 201 -20.61 -22.47 -0.89
CA LEU A 201 -20.21 -21.23 -0.26
C LEU A 201 -19.96 -20.12 -1.31
N PRO A 202 -20.16 -18.84 -0.94
CA PRO A 202 -19.88 -17.70 -1.82
C PRO A 202 -18.50 -17.76 -2.47
N GLN A 203 -18.44 -17.39 -3.76
CA GLN A 203 -17.19 -17.46 -4.53
C GLN A 203 -16.10 -16.55 -3.96
N ILE A 204 -16.45 -15.38 -3.42
CA ILE A 204 -15.52 -14.46 -2.76
C ILE A 204 -14.71 -15.13 -1.65
N PHE A 205 -15.29 -16.07 -0.90
CA PHE A 205 -14.60 -16.80 0.16
C PHE A 205 -13.70 -17.91 -0.39
N ARG A 206 -14.14 -18.59 -1.46
CA ARG A 206 -13.46 -19.80 -1.97
C ARG A 206 -12.37 -19.50 -2.99
N GLN A 207 -12.58 -18.47 -3.79
CA GLN A 207 -11.80 -18.18 -4.99
C GLN A 207 -11.03 -16.86 -4.88
N GLY A 208 -11.24 -16.10 -3.81
CA GLY A 208 -10.74 -14.74 -3.68
C GLY A 208 -11.40 -13.78 -4.68
N SER A 209 -10.81 -12.62 -4.85
CA SER A 209 -11.32 -11.53 -5.70
C SER A 209 -10.26 -11.08 -6.68
N CYS A 210 -10.64 -10.90 -7.94
CA CYS A 210 -9.79 -10.31 -8.96
C CYS A 210 -10.27 -8.90 -9.30
N ALA A 211 -9.42 -7.89 -9.16
CA ALA A 211 -9.68 -6.56 -9.68
C ALA A 211 -9.04 -6.41 -11.06
N ILE A 212 -9.82 -6.04 -12.08
CA ILE A 212 -9.36 -5.95 -13.48
C ILE A 212 -9.94 -4.70 -14.14
N LYS A 213 -9.16 -4.05 -15.00
CA LYS A 213 -9.63 -2.94 -15.85
C LYS A 213 -10.30 -3.47 -17.11
N ILE A 214 -11.61 -3.32 -17.23
CA ILE A 214 -12.37 -3.67 -18.44
C ILE A 214 -12.75 -2.43 -19.23
N LYS A 215 -12.85 -2.57 -20.56
CA LYS A 215 -13.41 -1.53 -21.44
C LYS A 215 -14.93 -1.61 -21.35
N VAL A 216 -15.56 -0.54 -20.87
CA VAL A 216 -17.02 -0.39 -20.80
C VAL A 216 -17.47 0.82 -21.63
N GLU A 217 -18.65 0.74 -22.24
CA GLU A 217 -19.29 1.90 -22.85
C GLU A 217 -19.86 2.81 -21.77
N ASP A 218 -19.36 4.03 -21.65
CA ASP A 218 -19.83 5.03 -20.70
C ASP A 218 -20.57 6.15 -21.44
N ILE A 219 -21.75 6.54 -20.96
CA ILE A 219 -22.51 7.66 -21.53
C ILE A 219 -21.89 8.95 -21.00
N VAL A 220 -21.24 9.72 -21.87
CA VAL A 220 -20.49 10.92 -21.47
C VAL A 220 -21.36 12.17 -21.48
N LYS A 221 -22.35 12.21 -22.38
CA LYS A 221 -23.34 13.28 -22.50
C LYS A 221 -24.52 12.83 -23.33
N TYR A 222 -25.64 13.54 -23.22
CA TYR A 222 -26.75 13.44 -24.17
C TYR A 222 -26.62 14.56 -25.21
N ARG A 223 -26.93 14.25 -26.47
CA ARG A 223 -27.11 15.28 -27.51
C ARG A 223 -28.42 16.04 -27.25
N GLU A 224 -28.60 17.20 -27.88
CA GLU A 224 -29.82 18.01 -27.77
C GLU A 224 -31.11 17.24 -28.12
N ASN A 225 -31.00 16.21 -28.98
CA ASN A 225 -32.09 15.31 -29.34
C ASN A 225 -32.27 14.12 -28.38
N GLY A 226 -31.64 14.13 -27.20
CA GLY A 226 -31.74 13.05 -26.20
C GLY A 226 -30.91 11.79 -26.51
N THR A 227 -30.13 11.75 -27.59
CA THR A 227 -29.32 10.56 -27.93
C THR A 227 -28.06 10.49 -27.03
N PRO A 228 -27.77 9.36 -26.37
CA PRO A 228 -26.57 9.20 -25.55
C PRO A 228 -25.30 9.11 -26.41
N VAL A 229 -24.29 9.93 -26.07
CA VAL A 229 -22.95 9.85 -26.63
C VAL A 229 -22.13 8.89 -25.77
N LYS A 230 -21.96 7.67 -26.26
CA LYS A 230 -21.16 6.63 -25.60
C LYS A 230 -19.69 6.76 -25.99
N ARG A 231 -18.79 6.60 -25.03
CA ARG A 231 -17.35 6.45 -25.28
C ARG A 231 -16.79 5.27 -24.49
N PRO A 232 -15.86 4.48 -25.06
CA PRO A 232 -15.21 3.43 -24.32
C PRO A 232 -14.34 4.05 -23.21
N ARG A 233 -14.51 3.55 -21.98
CA ARG A 233 -13.67 3.91 -20.83
C ARG A 233 -13.20 2.65 -20.12
N LYS A 234 -12.00 2.70 -19.53
CA LYS A 234 -11.52 1.62 -18.66
C LYS A 234 -12.12 1.83 -17.27
N LYS A 235 -12.90 0.87 -16.77
CA LYS A 235 -13.36 0.83 -15.36
C LYS A 235 -12.79 -0.41 -14.67
N ALA A 236 -12.38 -0.25 -13.42
CA ALA A 236 -11.97 -1.36 -12.59
C ALA A 236 -13.21 -2.08 -12.04
N VAL A 237 -13.22 -3.41 -12.09
CA VAL A 237 -14.31 -4.26 -11.60
C VAL A 237 -13.76 -5.44 -10.81
N ILE A 238 -14.57 -5.98 -9.90
CA ILE A 238 -14.29 -7.24 -9.20
C ILE A 238 -14.93 -8.39 -9.96
N VAL A 239 -14.15 -9.46 -10.16
CA VAL A 239 -14.63 -10.74 -10.69
C VAL A 239 -14.11 -11.89 -9.83
N HIS A 240 -14.84 -12.99 -9.81
CA HIS A 240 -14.46 -14.22 -9.13
C HIS A 240 -14.38 -15.34 -10.19
N SER A 241 -13.36 -16.18 -10.09
CA SER A 241 -13.12 -17.26 -11.06
C SER A 241 -12.49 -18.44 -10.36
N GLU A 242 -12.89 -19.67 -10.73
CA GLU A 242 -12.33 -20.89 -10.15
C GLU A 242 -10.84 -21.08 -10.43
N ASN A 243 -10.35 -20.54 -11.56
CA ASN A 243 -8.93 -20.62 -11.89
C ASN A 243 -8.48 -19.41 -12.70
N ILE A 244 -7.81 -18.49 -12.01
CA ILE A 244 -7.30 -17.24 -12.58
C ILE A 244 -6.01 -17.44 -13.38
N ALA A 245 -5.39 -18.61 -13.31
CA ALA A 245 -4.13 -18.93 -14.00
C ALA A 245 -4.38 -19.69 -15.32
N THR A 246 -5.59 -19.66 -15.86
CA THR A 246 -5.94 -20.33 -17.13
C THR A 246 -5.99 -19.36 -18.30
N LYS A 247 -5.66 -19.85 -19.51
CA LYS A 247 -5.87 -19.11 -20.76
C LYS A 247 -7.33 -18.66 -20.91
N GLY A 248 -8.29 -19.50 -20.52
CA GLY A 248 -9.73 -19.18 -20.59
C GLY A 248 -10.09 -17.92 -19.78
N PHE A 249 -9.56 -17.78 -18.56
CA PHE A 249 -9.77 -16.57 -17.78
C PHE A 249 -9.12 -15.33 -18.42
N TRP A 250 -7.85 -15.43 -18.84
CA TRP A 250 -7.10 -14.29 -19.37
C TRP A 250 -7.60 -13.83 -20.75
N ASN A 251 -8.04 -14.76 -21.59
CA ASN A 251 -8.58 -14.45 -22.92
C ASN A 251 -9.87 -13.62 -22.87
N ASN A 252 -10.62 -13.69 -21.76
CA ASN A 252 -11.80 -12.84 -21.54
C ASN A 252 -11.43 -11.37 -21.30
N TYR A 253 -10.16 -11.07 -21.00
CA TYR A 253 -9.67 -9.74 -20.65
C TYR A 253 -8.45 -9.37 -21.52
N SER A 254 -8.70 -8.95 -22.76
CA SER A 254 -7.64 -8.66 -23.74
C SER A 254 -6.58 -7.67 -23.24
N CYS A 255 -6.97 -6.75 -22.35
CA CYS A 255 -6.05 -5.79 -21.73
C CYS A 255 -4.91 -6.45 -20.97
N LEU A 256 -5.13 -7.64 -20.40
CA LEU A 256 -4.09 -8.38 -19.69
C LEU A 256 -3.09 -8.97 -20.67
N THR A 257 -3.58 -9.61 -21.74
CA THR A 257 -2.72 -10.19 -22.78
C THR A 257 -1.97 -9.13 -23.57
N GLU A 258 -2.57 -7.95 -23.78
CA GLU A 258 -1.95 -6.80 -24.46
C GLU A 258 -0.78 -6.22 -23.64
N GLU A 259 -0.92 -6.13 -22.31
CA GLU A 259 0.05 -5.42 -21.45
C GLU A 259 1.07 -6.34 -20.75
N LEU A 260 0.78 -7.64 -20.62
CA LEU A 260 1.65 -8.63 -19.98
C LEU A 260 2.17 -9.70 -20.94
N GLY A 261 1.43 -9.99 -22.01
CA GLY A 261 1.70 -11.09 -22.93
C GLY A 261 0.84 -12.33 -22.67
N LEU A 262 1.11 -13.39 -23.42
CA LEU A 262 0.35 -14.65 -23.36
C LEU A 262 0.79 -15.52 -22.17
N LEU A 263 -0.18 -16.21 -21.57
CA LEU A 263 0.10 -17.25 -20.58
C LEU A 263 0.79 -18.46 -21.21
N ALA A 264 1.68 -19.08 -20.44
CA ALA A 264 2.40 -20.27 -20.87
C ALA A 264 1.59 -21.56 -20.69
N GLU A 265 2.07 -22.62 -21.33
CA GLU A 265 1.52 -23.97 -21.21
C GLU A 265 2.27 -24.77 -20.14
N GLY A 266 1.56 -25.55 -19.33
CA GLY A 266 2.19 -26.54 -18.44
C GLY A 266 2.78 -26.00 -17.13
N ILE A 267 2.13 -25.04 -16.45
CA ILE A 267 2.57 -24.48 -15.16
C ILE A 267 2.64 -25.47 -13.99
N ASN A 268 2.00 -26.64 -14.10
CA ASN A 268 1.94 -27.65 -13.03
C ASN A 268 3.33 -28.21 -12.62
N LYS A 269 4.40 -27.80 -13.32
CA LYS A 269 5.79 -28.18 -13.04
C LYS A 269 6.52 -27.21 -12.11
N ILE A 270 5.99 -26.01 -11.86
CA ILE A 270 6.65 -25.00 -11.02
C ILE A 270 6.25 -25.23 -9.56
N LYS A 271 7.24 -25.61 -8.74
CA LYS A 271 7.03 -25.83 -7.31
C LYS A 271 6.91 -24.51 -6.54
N PRO A 272 6.07 -24.39 -5.50
CA PRO A 272 5.98 -23.20 -4.66
C PRO A 272 7.33 -22.76 -4.06
N GLU A 273 8.23 -23.69 -3.77
CA GLU A 273 9.58 -23.37 -3.26
C GLU A 273 10.40 -22.57 -4.28
N TYR A 274 10.19 -22.80 -5.57
CA TYR A 274 10.82 -22.00 -6.63
C TYR A 274 10.25 -20.57 -6.65
N LEU A 275 8.95 -20.39 -6.43
CA LEU A 275 8.35 -19.04 -6.35
C LEU A 275 8.88 -18.26 -5.15
N ARG A 276 9.15 -18.93 -4.03
CA ARG A 276 9.75 -18.31 -2.85
C ARG A 276 11.14 -17.75 -3.11
N SER A 277 11.90 -18.27 -4.08
CA SER A 277 13.22 -17.72 -4.41
C SER A 277 13.16 -16.36 -5.10
N PHE A 278 12.02 -16.00 -5.71
CA PHE A 278 11.78 -14.66 -6.29
C PHE A 278 11.34 -13.61 -5.28
N GLN A 279 11.12 -14.03 -4.02
CA GLN A 279 10.91 -13.11 -2.91
C GLN A 279 12.27 -12.64 -2.41
N PHE A 280 12.94 -11.78 -3.20
CA PHE A 280 14.18 -11.16 -2.75
C PHE A 280 13.89 -10.20 -1.60
N GLU A 281 14.43 -10.50 -0.43
CA GLU A 281 14.28 -9.67 0.77
C GLU A 281 15.58 -8.90 1.04
N SER A 282 15.62 -7.64 0.62
CA SER A 282 16.75 -6.75 0.94
C SER A 282 16.83 -6.52 2.45
N LYS A 283 17.88 -7.06 3.07
CA LYS A 283 18.16 -6.87 4.50
C LYS A 283 19.12 -5.70 4.70
N LEU A 284 18.73 -4.79 5.57
CA LEU A 284 19.53 -3.63 5.95
C LEU A 284 20.74 -4.07 6.80
N MET A 285 21.90 -3.47 6.54
CA MET A 285 23.16 -3.84 7.21
C MET A 285 23.03 -3.81 8.73
N LEU A 286 23.54 -4.86 9.41
CA LEU A 286 23.57 -4.93 10.87
C LEU A 286 24.44 -3.80 11.47
N SER A 287 24.17 -3.46 12.73
CA SER A 287 24.93 -2.46 13.50
C SER A 287 24.97 -1.06 12.87
N THR A 288 24.02 -0.74 11.99
CA THR A 288 23.82 0.60 11.43
C THR A 288 22.51 1.19 11.93
N TRP A 289 22.50 2.50 12.17
CA TRP A 289 21.27 3.25 12.39
C TRP A 289 20.39 3.14 11.15
N ILE A 290 19.10 2.84 11.32
CA ILE A 290 18.15 2.87 10.20
C ILE A 290 17.36 4.16 10.29
N VAL A 291 17.33 4.93 9.21
CA VAL A 291 16.42 6.05 9.06
C VAL A 291 15.37 5.70 8.03
N VAL A 292 14.11 5.69 8.44
CA VAL A 292 12.97 5.57 7.53
C VAL A 292 12.45 6.97 7.26
N ARG A 293 12.65 7.46 6.03
CA ARG A 293 12.06 8.72 5.56
C ARG A 293 10.74 8.43 4.89
N ILE A 294 9.71 9.18 5.26
CA ILE A 294 8.42 9.23 4.58
C ILE A 294 8.24 10.60 3.93
N ASP A 295 7.55 10.63 2.79
CA ASP A 295 7.45 11.81 1.92
C ASP A 295 6.04 11.86 1.28
N GLY A 296 5.40 13.02 1.32
CA GLY A 296 4.03 13.21 0.81
C GLY A 296 3.96 13.08 -0.71
N CYS A 297 3.16 12.14 -1.20
CA CYS A 297 3.00 11.95 -2.65
C CYS A 297 2.04 12.98 -3.25
N HIS A 298 2.53 13.75 -4.23
CA HIS A 298 1.77 14.84 -4.87
C HIS A 298 1.18 15.83 -3.86
N PHE A 299 1.86 16.04 -2.74
CA PHE A 299 1.29 16.74 -1.59
C PHE A 299 1.03 18.23 -1.86
N HIS A 300 1.72 18.84 -2.83
CA HIS A 300 1.40 20.18 -3.29
C HIS A 300 -0.06 20.28 -3.75
N ARG A 301 -0.51 19.32 -4.58
CA ARG A 301 -1.89 19.25 -5.06
C ARG A 301 -2.85 18.94 -3.90
N PHE A 302 -2.48 18.00 -3.02
CA PHE A 302 -3.27 17.71 -1.83
C PHE A 302 -3.49 18.95 -0.94
N CYS A 303 -2.46 19.76 -0.72
CA CYS A 303 -2.56 21.02 0.03
C CYS A 303 -3.50 22.01 -0.66
N GLU A 304 -3.40 22.17 -1.99
CA GLU A 304 -4.26 23.08 -2.75
C GLU A 304 -5.73 22.62 -2.71
N ASP A 305 -5.96 21.33 -2.94
CA ASP A 305 -7.29 20.73 -2.98
C ASP A 305 -8.02 20.85 -1.62
N ASN A 306 -7.28 20.79 -0.51
CA ASN A 306 -7.81 20.92 0.85
C ASN A 306 -7.70 22.33 1.45
N GLY A 307 -7.18 23.30 0.68
CA GLY A 307 -7.11 24.70 1.06
C GLY A 307 -6.22 24.98 2.26
N PHE A 308 -5.04 24.36 2.31
CA PHE A 308 -4.06 24.60 3.38
C PHE A 308 -3.46 26.00 3.27
N GLN A 309 -3.26 26.64 4.42
CA GLN A 309 -2.65 27.95 4.52
C GLN A 309 -1.20 27.93 4.02
N LYS A 310 -0.80 29.01 3.34
CA LYS A 310 0.55 29.20 2.82
C LYS A 310 1.25 30.38 3.52
N PRO A 311 2.55 30.28 3.85
CA PRO A 311 3.47 29.19 3.48
C PRO A 311 3.31 27.91 4.31
N ASN A 312 2.83 28.03 5.56
CA ASN A 312 2.70 26.93 6.50
C ASN A 312 1.28 26.90 7.08
N ASP A 313 0.72 25.71 7.19
CA ASP A 313 -0.56 25.47 7.83
C ASP A 313 -0.31 24.73 9.16
N GLU A 314 -0.55 25.41 10.28
CA GLU A 314 -0.26 24.88 11.61
C GLU A 314 -1.08 23.62 11.92
N GLN A 315 -2.34 23.55 11.49
CA GLN A 315 -3.19 22.39 11.72
C GLN A 315 -2.65 21.18 10.96
N ALA A 316 -2.24 21.37 9.70
CA ALA A 316 -1.64 20.31 8.89
C ALA A 316 -0.33 19.79 9.49
N LEU A 317 0.53 20.69 9.96
CA LEU A 317 1.79 20.33 10.62
C LEU A 317 1.55 19.59 11.95
N ASN A 318 0.58 20.05 12.74
CA ASN A 318 0.24 19.41 14.00
C ASN A 318 -0.41 18.03 13.81
N LEU A 319 -1.16 17.82 12.72
CA LEU A 319 -1.62 16.48 12.32
C LEU A 319 -0.43 15.55 12.02
N MET A 320 0.55 16.00 11.23
CA MET A 320 1.76 15.22 10.96
C MET A 320 2.54 14.90 12.24
N ASN A 321 2.70 15.88 13.15
CA ASN A 321 3.29 15.69 14.48
C ASN A 321 2.55 14.61 15.29
N SER A 322 1.22 14.68 15.32
CA SER A 322 0.38 13.72 16.05
C SER A 322 0.51 12.29 15.50
N CYS A 323 0.66 12.13 14.18
CA CYS A 323 0.93 10.83 13.56
C CYS A 323 2.31 10.29 13.94
N ALA A 324 3.33 11.15 13.99
CA ALA A 324 4.68 10.76 14.36
C ALA A 324 4.78 10.33 15.84
N VAL A 325 4.07 11.01 16.74
CA VAL A 325 3.97 10.61 18.15
C VAL A 325 3.38 9.20 18.27
N SER A 326 2.30 8.90 17.55
CA SER A 326 1.71 7.56 17.56
C SER A 326 2.66 6.48 17.02
N LEU A 327 3.50 6.78 16.02
CA LEU A 327 4.52 5.84 15.56
C LEU A 327 5.57 5.54 16.64
N LEU A 328 6.03 6.56 17.37
CA LEU A 328 6.96 6.37 18.49
C LEU A 328 6.35 5.51 19.60
N GLU A 329 5.05 5.66 19.85
CA GLU A 329 4.32 4.84 20.83
C GLU A 329 4.20 3.37 20.37
N MET A 330 3.92 3.15 19.08
CA MET A 330 3.64 1.82 18.52
C MET A 330 4.89 1.03 18.12
N PHE A 331 5.98 1.69 17.75
CA PHE A 331 7.25 1.04 17.38
C PHE A 331 8.36 1.40 18.37
N LYS A 332 8.60 0.52 19.34
CA LYS A 332 9.61 0.72 20.41
C LYS A 332 11.06 0.80 19.91
N ASP A 333 11.30 0.37 18.68
CA ASP A 333 12.59 0.47 18.00
C ASP A 333 12.88 1.88 17.48
N ILE A 334 11.84 2.68 17.19
CA ILE A 334 11.99 4.08 16.80
C ILE A 334 12.31 4.88 18.06
N ILE A 335 13.44 5.57 18.06
CA ILE A 335 13.92 6.35 19.22
C ILE A 335 13.85 7.86 19.00
N PHE A 336 13.68 8.29 17.76
CA PHE A 336 13.66 9.70 17.40
C PHE A 336 12.89 9.90 16.10
N ALA A 337 12.16 11.00 16.00
CA ALA A 337 11.45 11.41 14.80
C ALA A 337 11.68 12.90 14.56
N TYR A 338 11.88 13.29 13.30
CA TYR A 338 12.00 14.69 12.89
C TYR A 338 11.17 14.95 11.64
N GLY A 339 10.31 15.97 11.70
CA GLY A 339 9.38 16.33 10.63
C GLY A 339 9.68 17.69 10.01
N VAL A 340 9.47 17.79 8.70
CA VAL A 340 9.58 19.05 7.94
C VAL A 340 8.56 19.00 6.81
N SER A 341 7.71 20.02 6.70
CA SER A 341 6.67 20.08 5.64
C SER A 341 5.79 18.82 5.66
N ASP A 342 5.79 18.07 4.58
CA ASP A 342 5.07 16.83 4.29
C ASP A 342 5.94 15.58 4.47
N GLU A 343 7.10 15.72 5.12
CA GLU A 343 8.07 14.65 5.32
C GLU A 343 8.36 14.38 6.79
N TYR A 344 8.71 13.12 7.09
CA TYR A 344 9.25 12.71 8.39
C TYR A 344 10.42 11.74 8.25
N SER A 345 11.36 11.84 9.18
CA SER A 345 12.47 10.91 9.35
C SER A 345 12.33 10.21 10.69
N PHE A 346 12.19 8.87 10.68
CA PHE A 346 12.13 8.02 11.87
C PHE A 346 13.46 7.28 12.04
N VAL A 347 14.13 7.47 13.17
CA VAL A 347 15.41 6.85 13.49
C VAL A 347 15.19 5.62 14.36
N LEU A 348 15.61 4.46 13.88
CA LEU A 348 15.59 3.21 14.62
C LEU A 348 16.99 2.89 15.18
N LYS A 349 17.02 2.22 16.34
CA LYS A 349 18.24 1.77 17.01
C LYS A 349 19.13 0.94 16.08
N LYS A 350 20.45 1.09 16.22
CA LYS A 350 21.41 0.35 15.39
C LYS A 350 21.32 -1.18 15.58
N GLU A 351 20.94 -1.63 16.77
CA GLU A 351 20.72 -3.03 17.14
C GLU A 351 19.32 -3.54 16.78
N SER A 352 18.45 -2.71 16.21
CA SER A 352 17.07 -3.10 15.89
C SER A 352 17.06 -4.36 15.02
N LEU A 353 16.30 -5.36 15.47
CA LEU A 353 15.98 -6.57 14.73
C LEU A 353 14.54 -6.54 14.20
N LEU A 354 13.90 -5.36 14.21
CA LEU A 354 12.54 -5.17 13.73
C LEU A 354 12.40 -5.78 12.33
N TYR A 355 11.46 -6.71 12.18
CA TYR A 355 11.22 -7.45 10.94
C TYR A 355 12.47 -8.08 10.32
N GLN A 356 13.40 -8.55 11.16
CA GLN A 356 14.68 -9.11 10.72
C GLN A 356 15.47 -8.16 9.78
N ARG A 357 15.29 -6.84 9.96
CA ARG A 357 15.88 -5.78 9.14
C ARG A 357 15.50 -5.83 7.67
N ARG A 358 14.37 -6.44 7.32
CA ARG A 358 13.84 -6.43 5.96
C ARG A 358 13.33 -5.04 5.62
N SER A 359 14.00 -4.39 4.66
CA SER A 359 13.73 -2.99 4.31
C SER A 359 12.27 -2.78 3.92
N SER A 360 11.72 -3.64 3.06
CA SER A 360 10.34 -3.55 2.58
C SER A 360 9.33 -3.65 3.72
N GLU A 361 9.50 -4.58 4.66
CA GLU A 361 8.59 -4.76 5.80
C GLU A 361 8.64 -3.59 6.78
N ILE A 362 9.84 -3.08 7.09
CA ILE A 362 10.00 -1.89 7.95
C ILE A 362 9.34 -0.66 7.30
N VAL A 363 9.70 -0.37 6.05
CA VAL A 363 9.21 0.82 5.34
C VAL A 363 7.69 0.76 5.17
N SER A 364 7.16 -0.36 4.67
CA SER A 364 5.72 -0.52 4.46
C SER A 364 4.92 -0.43 5.76
N ALA A 365 5.38 -1.03 6.85
CA ALA A 365 4.67 -0.96 8.13
C ALA A 365 4.58 0.47 8.66
N ILE A 366 5.69 1.22 8.62
CA ILE A 366 5.76 2.61 9.10
C ILE A 366 4.91 3.52 8.21
N VAL A 367 5.09 3.44 6.88
CA VAL A 367 4.35 4.27 5.92
C VAL A 367 2.86 3.97 5.98
N SER A 368 2.46 2.70 5.95
CA SER A 368 1.06 2.28 6.04
C SER A 368 0.41 2.83 7.30
N LEU A 369 1.05 2.64 8.45
CA LEU A 369 0.49 3.06 9.73
C LEU A 369 0.43 4.58 9.85
N PHE A 370 1.47 5.30 9.41
CA PHE A 370 1.45 6.76 9.36
C PHE A 370 0.28 7.27 8.54
N THR A 371 0.07 6.69 7.35
CA THR A 371 -0.99 7.10 6.43
C THR A 371 -2.37 6.83 6.99
N ALA A 372 -2.57 5.63 7.57
CA ALA A 372 -3.83 5.29 8.22
C ALA A 372 -4.15 6.24 9.39
N MET A 373 -3.13 6.55 10.21
CA MET A 373 -3.28 7.50 11.31
C MET A 373 -3.57 8.91 10.83
N TYR A 374 -2.93 9.35 9.75
CA TYR A 374 -3.21 10.66 9.15
C TYR A 374 -4.67 10.77 8.71
N ALA A 375 -5.19 9.74 8.05
CA ALA A 375 -6.59 9.70 7.62
C ALA A 375 -7.57 9.63 8.81
N MET A 376 -7.26 8.82 9.84
CA MET A 376 -8.12 8.68 11.03
C MET A 376 -8.17 9.95 11.87
N LYS A 377 -7.02 10.59 12.11
CA LYS A 377 -6.90 11.80 12.94
C LYS A 377 -7.33 13.06 12.22
N TRP A 378 -7.63 12.99 10.92
CA TRP A 378 -7.97 14.17 10.11
C TRP A 378 -9.03 15.06 10.75
N LYS A 379 -10.14 14.47 11.23
CA LYS A 379 -11.25 15.20 11.84
C LYS A 379 -10.91 15.84 13.20
N GLU A 380 -9.84 15.41 13.86
CA GLU A 380 -9.35 16.05 15.09
C GLU A 380 -8.72 17.43 14.81
N PHE A 381 -8.10 17.59 13.63
CA PHE A 381 -7.41 18.81 13.23
C PHE A 381 -8.23 19.66 12.24
N PHE A 382 -9.09 19.02 11.45
CA PHE A 382 -9.96 19.67 10.47
C PHE A 382 -11.43 19.20 10.63
N PRO A 383 -12.15 19.62 11.70
CA PRO A 383 -13.48 19.08 12.02
C PRO A 383 -14.51 19.27 10.90
N GLU A 384 -14.45 20.40 10.21
CA GLU A 384 -15.43 20.79 9.18
C GLU A 384 -15.04 20.37 7.75
N LYS A 385 -13.88 19.72 7.57
CA LYS A 385 -13.39 19.33 6.24
C LYS A 385 -13.31 17.82 6.12
N ASP A 386 -13.72 17.29 4.98
CA ASP A 386 -13.33 15.95 4.53
C ASP A 386 -12.22 16.11 3.50
N PHE A 387 -11.25 15.18 3.47
CA PHE A 387 -10.26 15.20 2.40
C PHE A 387 -10.91 14.79 1.07
N LYS A 388 -10.58 15.50 -0.01
CA LYS A 388 -11.16 15.25 -1.35
C LYS A 388 -10.67 13.94 -1.98
N GLU A 389 -9.41 13.62 -1.75
CA GLU A 389 -8.76 12.39 -2.20
C GLU A 389 -7.94 11.81 -1.04
N PRO A 390 -7.80 10.48 -0.95
CA PRO A 390 -7.03 9.85 0.11
C PRO A 390 -5.57 10.34 0.11
N PRO A 391 -5.02 10.83 1.23
CA PRO A 391 -3.60 11.17 1.33
C PRO A 391 -2.75 9.91 1.27
N TYR A 392 -1.57 9.99 0.67
CA TYR A 392 -0.62 8.89 0.65
C TYR A 392 0.82 9.40 0.56
N PHE A 393 1.74 8.55 0.99
CA PHE A 393 3.14 8.84 1.23
C PHE A 393 3.99 7.76 0.58
N ASP A 394 5.17 8.13 0.08
CA ASP A 394 6.23 7.17 -0.21
C ASP A 394 7.18 7.08 0.97
N GLY A 395 7.98 6.02 1.00
CA GLY A 395 9.01 5.88 2.02
C GLY A 395 10.20 5.09 1.54
N ARG A 396 11.33 5.34 2.22
CA ARG A 396 12.60 4.65 2.00
C ARG A 396 13.36 4.50 3.31
N SER A 397 14.18 3.45 3.39
CA SER A 397 15.10 3.23 4.51
C SER A 397 16.55 3.48 4.09
N VAL A 398 17.31 4.16 4.94
CA VAL A 398 18.74 4.44 4.74
C VAL A 398 19.52 3.97 5.96
N CYS A 399 20.69 3.37 5.74
CA CYS A 399 21.58 2.91 6.79
C CYS A 399 22.70 3.93 7.02
N TYR A 400 22.84 4.43 8.26
CA TYR A 400 23.95 5.28 8.67
C TYR A 400 24.88 4.51 9.63
N PRO A 401 26.17 4.32 9.30
CA PRO A 401 27.03 3.39 10.02
C PRO A 401 27.58 3.95 11.34
N SER A 402 27.54 5.26 11.56
CA SER A 402 28.02 5.89 12.79
C SER A 402 27.03 6.95 13.30
N SER A 403 27.10 7.23 14.61
CA SER A 403 26.32 8.31 15.22
C SER A 403 26.71 9.70 14.70
N GLU A 404 27.94 9.86 14.21
CA GLU A 404 28.40 11.09 13.57
C GLU A 404 27.67 11.31 12.24
N ILE A 405 27.63 10.30 11.37
CA ILE A 405 26.95 10.40 10.07
C ILE A 405 25.44 10.56 10.26
N LEU A 406 24.84 9.86 11.24
CA LEU A 406 23.43 10.08 11.61
C LEU A 406 23.18 11.53 12.04
N ARG A 407 24.09 12.12 12.85
CA ARG A 407 23.97 13.53 13.27
C ARG A 407 24.08 14.47 12.09
N ASP A 408 24.98 14.20 11.15
CA ASP A 408 25.11 14.98 9.92
C ASP A 408 23.84 14.88 9.06
N TYR A 409 23.19 13.72 9.02
CA TYR A 409 21.89 13.58 8.36
C TYR A 409 20.82 14.46 9.02
N LEU A 410 20.74 14.45 10.36
CA LEU A 410 19.78 15.30 11.07
C LEU A 410 20.08 16.78 10.89
N ALA A 411 21.36 17.17 10.90
CA ALA A 411 21.80 18.54 10.61
C ALA A 411 21.44 18.94 9.17
N TRP A 412 21.62 18.04 8.20
CA TRP A 412 21.18 18.23 6.82
C TRP A 412 19.67 18.51 6.75
N ARG A 413 18.84 17.72 7.45
CA ARG A 413 17.38 17.96 7.51
C ARG A 413 17.02 19.30 8.14
N GLN A 414 17.72 19.74 9.18
CA GLN A 414 17.49 21.04 9.80
C GLN A 414 17.88 22.21 8.88
N VAL A 415 19.01 22.11 8.19
CA VAL A 415 19.43 23.11 7.20
C VAL A 415 18.44 23.19 6.05
N ASP A 416 18.00 22.04 5.53
CA ASP A 416 16.99 21.97 4.47
C ASP A 416 15.66 22.59 4.90
N CYS A 417 15.21 22.30 6.13
CA CYS A 417 14.03 22.94 6.73
C CYS A 417 14.14 24.46 6.76
N HIS A 418 15.25 24.98 7.31
CA HIS A 418 15.46 26.42 7.44
C HIS A 418 15.42 27.11 6.07
N ILE A 419 16.14 26.58 5.09
CA ILE A 419 16.28 27.18 3.77
C ILE A 419 14.98 27.09 2.98
N ASN A 420 14.31 25.95 2.99
CA ASN A 420 13.04 25.78 2.29
C ASN A 420 11.93 26.62 2.93
N ASN A 421 11.87 26.70 4.26
CA ASN A 421 10.89 27.54 4.95
C ASN A 421 11.13 29.03 4.69
N GLN A 422 12.39 29.48 4.73
CA GLN A 422 12.73 30.87 4.39
C GLN A 422 12.32 31.20 2.96
N TYR A 423 12.70 30.35 1.99
CA TYR A 423 12.33 30.52 0.58
C TYR A 423 10.82 30.57 0.39
N ASN A 424 10.09 29.60 0.95
CA ASN A 424 8.63 29.51 0.84
C ASN A 424 7.93 30.72 1.48
N THR A 425 8.44 31.19 2.62
CA THR A 425 7.90 32.38 3.29
C THR A 425 8.04 33.61 2.40
N CYS A 426 9.24 33.87 1.87
CA CYS A 426 9.46 34.98 0.94
C CYS A 426 8.60 34.84 -0.33
N PHE A 427 8.53 33.64 -0.91
CA PHE A 427 7.74 33.36 -2.10
C PHE A 427 6.26 33.68 -1.89
N TRP A 428 5.66 33.19 -0.81
CA TRP A 428 4.24 33.40 -0.56
C TRP A 428 3.91 34.82 -0.11
N LEU A 429 4.84 35.54 0.55
CA LEU A 429 4.68 36.97 0.82
C LEU A 429 4.65 37.79 -0.47
N LEU A 430 5.51 37.48 -1.45
CA LEU A 430 5.48 38.12 -2.77
C LEU A 430 4.19 37.81 -3.54
N VAL A 431 3.69 36.57 -3.47
CA VAL A 431 2.39 36.23 -4.08
C VAL A 431 1.25 37.00 -3.41
N LYS A 432 1.25 37.10 -2.07
CA LYS A 432 0.26 37.87 -1.32
C LYS A 432 0.36 39.38 -1.56
N SER A 433 1.51 39.89 -2.00
CA SER A 433 1.68 41.30 -2.39
C SER A 433 1.15 41.61 -3.80
N GLY A 434 0.48 40.65 -4.47
CA GLY A 434 -0.12 40.83 -5.79
C GLY A 434 0.75 40.35 -6.96
N LYS A 435 1.94 39.80 -6.72
CA LYS A 435 2.73 39.19 -7.81
C LYS A 435 2.15 37.84 -8.21
N SER A 436 2.22 37.52 -9.49
CA SER A 436 2.00 36.15 -9.96
C SER A 436 3.04 35.18 -9.40
N ARG A 437 2.73 33.88 -9.39
CA ARG A 437 3.68 32.82 -8.97
C ARG A 437 4.99 32.89 -9.78
N THR A 438 4.90 33.18 -11.08
CA THR A 438 6.06 33.31 -11.97
C THR A 438 6.92 34.52 -11.61
N GLU A 439 6.32 35.69 -11.36
CA GLU A 439 7.05 36.90 -10.97
C GLU A 439 7.70 36.77 -9.59
N ALA A 440 7.02 36.14 -8.63
CA ALA A 440 7.57 35.85 -7.32
C ALA A 440 8.81 34.94 -7.43
N GLN A 441 8.73 33.88 -8.24
CA GLN A 441 9.84 32.97 -8.47
C GLN A 441 11.03 33.67 -9.16
N SER A 442 10.77 34.48 -10.18
CA SER A 442 11.82 35.26 -10.86
C SER A 442 12.50 36.24 -9.93
N SER A 443 11.74 36.92 -9.06
CA SER A 443 12.28 37.87 -8.06
C SER A 443 13.28 37.19 -7.11
N LEU A 444 12.96 35.98 -6.65
CA LEU A 444 13.82 35.22 -5.74
C LEU A 444 15.05 34.63 -6.44
N LYS A 445 14.94 34.26 -7.72
CA LYS A 445 16.09 33.80 -8.51
C LYS A 445 17.14 34.89 -8.69
N VAL A 446 16.71 36.11 -9.02
CA VAL A 446 17.60 37.28 -9.20
C VAL A 446 18.32 37.61 -7.89
N TRP A 447 17.61 37.59 -6.76
CA TRP A 447 18.21 37.81 -5.44
C TRP A 447 19.28 36.76 -5.07
N ASN A 448 19.04 35.48 -5.37
CA ASN A 448 20.03 34.41 -5.14
C ASN A 448 21.28 34.52 -6.04
N LEU A 449 21.18 35.17 -7.20
CA LEU A 449 22.32 35.48 -8.07
C LEU A 449 23.12 36.67 -7.53
N ILE A 450 22.44 37.71 -7.03
CA ILE A 450 23.07 38.89 -6.45
C ILE A 450 23.76 38.57 -5.12
N SER A 451 23.20 37.68 -4.28
CA SER A 451 23.82 37.30 -2.99
C SER A 451 25.02 36.35 -3.12
N LYS A 452 25.38 35.94 -4.35
CA LYS A 452 26.54 35.08 -4.66
C LYS A 452 27.65 35.83 -5.42
N LEU A 453 27.41 37.09 -5.78
CA LEU A 453 28.41 38.06 -6.24
C LEU A 453 28.85 38.89 -5.03
#